data_AF-A0A8J8JW57-F1
#
_entry.id   AF-A0A8J8JW57-F1
#
_cell.length_a   1.000
_cell.length_b   1.000
_cell.length_c   1.000
_cell.angle_alpha   90.00
_cell.angle_beta   90.00
_cell.angle_gamma   90.00
#
_symmetry.space_group_name_H-M   'P 1'
#
loop_
_entity.id
_entity.type
_entity.pdbx_description
1 polymer ?
#
loop_
_entity_poly.entity_id
_entity_poly.type
_entity_poly.pdbx_seq_one_letter_code
_entity_poly.pdbx_strand_id
1 'polypeptide(L)'
;MLNVETIYKGRDNNIDIELRENGKNIADYSPITRVLVSLESNLIDSDVNPEWLDWSGNSLVIKVGLSGIVAGKYTTRVETWDATNINGIVWTESLKVIIRN
;
A
#
# COMPACT_ATOMS: atom_id res chain seq x y z
N MET A 1 -10.75 2.64 -16.96
CA MET A 1 -9.58 3.54 -16.80
C MET A 1 -8.59 2.83 -15.93
N LEU A 2 -7.30 2.85 -16.27
CA LEU A 2 -6.25 2.47 -15.33
C LEU A 2 -6.14 3.61 -14.30
N ASN A 3 -6.46 3.34 -13.03
CA ASN A 3 -6.24 4.30 -11.97
C ASN A 3 -4.72 4.47 -11.80
N VAL A 4 -4.26 5.72 -11.91
CA VAL A 4 -2.86 6.10 -11.76
C VAL A 4 -2.79 7.09 -10.62
N GLU A 5 -2.11 6.72 -9.55
CA GLU A 5 -1.92 7.57 -8.38
C GLU A 5 -0.63 8.38 -8.54
N THR A 6 -0.67 9.67 -8.21
CA THR A 6 0.50 10.55 -8.30
C THR A 6 0.94 10.99 -6.91
N ILE A 7 2.19 10.72 -6.58
CA ILE A 7 2.82 11.07 -5.31
C ILE A 7 3.97 12.06 -5.52
N TYR A 8 4.11 13.05 -4.65
CA TYR A 8 5.21 14.02 -4.63
C TYR A 8 6.16 13.71 -3.47
N LYS A 9 7.44 13.53 -3.78
CA LYS A 9 8.48 13.20 -2.80
C LYS A 9 8.64 14.32 -1.77
N GLY A 10 8.82 13.94 -0.50
CA GLY A 10 9.01 14.87 0.61
C GLY A 10 7.77 15.66 0.98
N ARG A 11 6.59 15.32 0.42
CA ARG A 11 5.31 15.86 0.84
C ARG A 11 4.55 14.82 1.66
N ASP A 12 3.67 15.32 2.51
CA ASP A 12 2.72 14.49 3.24
C ASP A 12 1.52 14.19 2.34
N ASN A 13 1.72 13.25 1.43
CA ASN A 13 0.69 12.80 0.51
C ASN A 13 0.71 11.28 0.43
N ASN A 14 -0.49 10.71 0.34
CA ASN A 14 -0.74 9.30 0.54
C ASN A 14 -1.52 8.70 -0.62
N ILE A 15 -1.48 7.38 -0.69
CA ILE A 15 -2.38 6.57 -1.50
C ILE A 15 -3.33 5.88 -0.54
N ASP A 16 -4.62 6.07 -0.74
CA ASP A 16 -5.65 5.45 0.08
C ASP A 16 -6.29 4.32 -0.73
N ILE A 17 -6.20 3.10 -0.21
CA ILE A 17 -6.70 1.90 -0.88
C ILE A 17 -7.80 1.27 -0.03
N GLU A 18 -8.97 1.07 -0.63
CA GLU A 18 -9.98 0.20 -0.07
C GLU A 18 -9.68 -1.25 -0.48
N LEU A 19 -9.38 -2.09 0.50
CA LEU A 19 -9.23 -3.53 0.27
C LEU A 19 -10.63 -4.14 0.08
N ARG A 20 -10.78 -4.95 -0.96
CA ARG A 20 -12.06 -5.54 -1.34
C ARG A 20 -11.96 -7.04 -1.51
N GLU A 21 -12.84 -7.77 -0.86
CA GLU A 21 -13.02 -9.20 -1.04
C GLU A 21 -14.39 -9.47 -1.68
N ASN A 22 -14.43 -10.29 -2.74
CA ASN A 22 -15.66 -10.61 -3.48
C ASN A 22 -16.48 -9.36 -3.89
N GLY A 23 -15.78 -8.28 -4.25
CA GLY A 23 -16.39 -7.02 -4.69
C GLY A 23 -16.94 -6.13 -3.57
N LYS A 24 -16.74 -6.50 -2.30
CA LYS A 24 -17.16 -5.72 -1.13
C LYS A 24 -15.95 -5.21 -0.36
N ASN A 25 -16.02 -3.99 0.17
CA ASN A 25 -14.99 -3.47 1.07
C ASN A 25 -14.88 -4.38 2.31
N ILE A 26 -13.66 -4.64 2.73
CA ILE A 26 -13.42 -5.23 4.04
C ILE A 26 -13.90 -4.22 5.09
N ALA A 27 -14.67 -4.70 6.06
CA ALA A 27 -15.27 -3.86 7.09
C ALA A 27 -14.35 -3.63 8.30
N ASP A 28 -13.37 -4.51 8.53
CA ASP A 28 -12.46 -4.45 9.66
C ASP A 28 -11.04 -4.85 9.24
N TYR A 29 -10.09 -3.95 9.46
CA TYR A 29 -8.68 -4.13 9.15
C TYR A 29 -7.87 -4.56 10.39
N SER A 30 -8.50 -4.61 11.57
CA SER A 30 -7.85 -4.99 12.85
C SER A 30 -7.17 -6.36 12.86
N PRO A 31 -7.60 -7.37 12.06
CA PRO A 31 -6.89 -8.64 12.00
C PRO A 31 -5.54 -8.57 11.26
N ILE A 32 -5.31 -7.54 10.43
CA ILE A 32 -4.09 -7.40 9.63
C ILE A 32 -2.92 -7.11 10.56
N THR A 33 -1.94 -8.00 10.55
CA THR A 33 -0.74 -7.92 11.39
C THR A 33 0.46 -7.34 10.65
N ARG A 34 0.49 -7.45 9.31
CA ARG A 34 1.56 -6.90 8.48
C ARG A 34 1.02 -6.48 7.12
N VAL A 35 1.59 -5.42 6.58
CA VAL A 35 1.35 -4.93 5.22
C VAL A 35 2.70 -4.80 4.50
N LEU A 36 2.77 -5.34 3.29
CA LEU A 36 3.91 -5.17 2.39
C LEU A 36 3.42 -4.52 1.10
N VAL A 37 4.07 -3.43 0.72
CA VAL A 37 3.85 -2.75 -0.55
C VAL A 37 5.12 -2.81 -1.36
N SER A 38 5.05 -3.48 -2.51
CA SER A 38 6.18 -3.60 -3.44
C SER A 38 5.99 -2.65 -4.61
N LEU A 39 6.94 -1.74 -4.82
CA LEU A 39 7.07 -0.89 -5.99
C LEU A 39 8.26 -1.39 -6.81
N GLU A 40 8.01 -2.44 -7.58
CA GLU A 40 9.05 -3.22 -8.28
C GLU A 40 10.10 -3.76 -7.29
N SER A 41 11.34 -3.27 -7.32
CA SER A 41 12.40 -3.66 -6.40
C SER A 41 12.39 -2.90 -5.07
N ASN A 42 11.56 -1.86 -4.92
CA ASN A 42 11.44 -1.11 -3.68
C ASN A 42 10.37 -1.74 -2.79
N LEU A 43 10.66 -1.85 -1.49
CA LEU A 43 9.76 -2.45 -0.52
C LEU A 43 9.42 -1.44 0.57
N ILE A 44 8.13 -1.31 0.86
CA ILE A 44 7.58 -0.60 2.02
C ILE A 44 6.90 -1.67 2.86
N ASP A 45 7.50 -1.98 4.00
CA ASP A 45 7.09 -3.07 4.89
C ASP A 45 6.71 -2.50 6.25
N SER A 46 5.53 -2.82 6.75
CA SER A 46 5.05 -2.29 8.03
C SER A 46 5.87 -2.79 9.23
N ASP A 47 6.52 -3.95 9.12
CA ASP A 47 7.38 -4.46 10.20
C ASP A 47 8.71 -3.69 10.28
N VAL A 48 9.12 -3.04 9.19
CA VAL A 48 10.39 -2.31 9.09
C VAL A 48 10.19 -0.80 9.19
N ASN A 49 9.15 -0.28 8.53
CA ASN A 49 8.82 1.15 8.45
C ASN A 49 7.31 1.34 8.74
N PRO A 50 6.87 1.10 9.99
CA PRO A 50 5.45 1.18 10.36
C PRO A 50 4.85 2.55 10.13
N GLU A 51 5.64 3.62 10.16
CA GLU A 51 5.16 4.99 10.00
C GLU A 51 4.72 5.33 8.55
N TRP A 52 5.12 4.51 7.57
CA TRP A 52 4.75 4.70 6.16
C TRP A 52 3.42 4.05 5.77
N LEU A 53 2.81 3.29 6.68
CA LEU A 53 1.60 2.53 6.43
C LEU A 53 0.62 2.74 7.61
N ASP A 54 -0.65 2.97 7.30
CA ASP A 54 -1.69 3.10 8.33
C ASP A 54 -2.97 2.42 7.81
N TRP A 55 -3.55 1.55 8.61
CA TRP A 55 -4.81 0.86 8.31
C TRP A 55 -5.74 0.82 9.54
N SER A 56 -5.55 1.77 10.46
CA SER A 56 -6.41 1.91 11.63
C SER A 56 -7.82 2.41 11.30
N GLY A 57 -8.00 2.96 10.09
CA GLY A 57 -9.28 3.45 9.57
C GLY A 57 -9.98 2.46 8.63
N ASN A 58 -10.73 3.00 7.67
CA ASN A 58 -11.52 2.21 6.70
C ASN A 58 -10.76 1.92 5.38
N SER A 59 -9.50 2.32 5.30
CA SER A 59 -8.63 2.18 4.13
C SER A 59 -7.20 1.91 4.57
N LEU A 60 -6.43 1.29 3.68
CA LEU A 60 -4.98 1.24 3.79
C LEU A 60 -4.38 2.52 3.20
N VAL A 61 -3.73 3.30 4.05
CA VAL A 61 -3.02 4.54 3.72
C VAL A 61 -1.54 4.24 3.53
N ILE A 62 -1.02 4.52 2.34
CA ILE A 62 0.39 4.29 1.97
C ILE A 62 1.08 5.64 1.77
N LYS A 63 2.01 5.99 2.66
CA LYS A 63 2.73 7.28 2.67
C LYS A 63 4.03 7.20 1.87
N VAL A 64 3.89 6.91 0.57
CA VAL A 64 5.03 6.77 -0.36
C VAL A 64 5.87 8.06 -0.45
N GLY A 65 5.28 9.23 -0.21
CA GLY A 65 6.01 10.51 -0.22
C GLY A 65 7.16 10.58 0.80
N LEU A 66 7.10 9.76 1.85
CA LEU A 66 8.07 9.73 2.95
C LEU A 66 9.14 8.63 2.81
N SER A 67 8.96 7.65 1.90
CA SER A 67 9.77 6.43 1.86
C SER A 67 11.14 6.58 1.17
N GLY A 68 11.51 7.80 0.77
CA GLY A 68 12.80 8.07 0.10
C GLY A 68 12.93 7.49 -1.32
N ILE A 69 11.92 6.76 -1.82
CA ILE A 69 11.90 6.13 -3.14
C ILE A 69 12.17 7.18 -4.23
N VAL A 70 12.87 6.76 -5.27
CA VAL A 70 13.24 7.61 -6.40
C VAL A 70 11.99 7.99 -7.21
N ALA A 71 11.99 9.19 -7.81
CA ALA A 71 10.93 9.58 -8.72
C ALA A 71 10.89 8.64 -9.95
N GLY A 72 9.69 8.22 -10.34
CA GLY A 72 9.52 7.19 -11.35
C GLY A 72 8.07 6.75 -11.52
N LYS A 73 7.85 5.80 -12.43
CA LYS A 73 6.55 5.13 -12.61
C LYS A 73 6.71 3.70 -12.16
N TYR A 74 5.81 3.23 -11.30
CA TYR A 74 5.89 1.93 -10.66
C TYR A 74 4.58 1.18 -10.82
N THR A 75 4.70 -0.14 -10.89
CA THR A 75 3.56 -1.04 -10.65
C THR A 75 3.63 -1.51 -9.21
N THR A 76 2.52 -1.38 -8.50
CA THR A 76 2.44 -1.65 -7.08
C THR A 76 1.75 -2.98 -6.83
N ARG A 77 2.35 -3.79 -5.97
CA ARG A 77 1.73 -4.97 -5.35
C ARG A 77 1.49 -4.71 -3.88
N VAL A 78 0.28 -4.99 -3.40
CA VAL A 78 -0.09 -4.84 -1.99
C VAL A 78 -0.44 -6.20 -1.43
N GLU A 79 0.22 -6.54 -0.33
CA GLU A 79 0.05 -7.79 0.39
C GLU A 79 -0.23 -7.55 1.87
N THR A 80 -1.06 -8.40 2.47
CA THR A 80 -1.33 -8.37 3.91
C THR A 80 -1.23 -9.76 4.51
N TRP A 81 -0.88 -9.82 5.80
CA TRP A 81 -0.88 -11.04 6.60
C TRP A 81 -1.76 -10.87 7.82
N ASP A 82 -2.34 -11.98 8.26
CA ASP A 82 -3.05 -12.12 9.53
C ASP A 82 -2.87 -13.54 10.08
N ALA A 83 -3.48 -13.83 11.23
CA ALA A 83 -3.36 -15.13 11.90
C ALA A 83 -3.88 -16.32 11.06
N THR A 84 -4.80 -16.09 10.12
CA THR A 84 -5.39 -17.09 9.23
C THR A 84 -4.70 -17.14 7.86
N ASN A 85 -4.09 -16.02 7.44
CA ASN A 85 -3.45 -15.84 6.13
C ASN A 85 -1.93 -15.69 6.27
N ILE A 86 -1.29 -16.73 6.83
CA ILE A 86 0.15 -16.74 7.11
C ILE A 86 1.05 -16.68 5.86
N ASN A 87 0.52 -17.04 4.70
CA ASN A 87 1.24 -16.98 3.42
C ASN A 87 1.03 -15.64 2.68
N GLY A 88 0.23 -14.74 3.25
CA GLY A 88 -0.11 -13.45 2.66
C GLY A 88 -1.28 -13.52 1.68
N ILE A 89 -2.06 -12.45 1.64
CA ILE A 89 -3.09 -12.18 0.62
C ILE A 89 -2.59 -11.08 -0.30
N VAL A 90 -2.69 -11.28 -1.61
CA VAL A 90 -2.44 -10.25 -2.61
C VAL A 90 -3.74 -9.53 -2.94
N TRP A 91 -3.80 -8.21 -2.69
CA TRP A 91 -4.98 -7.39 -2.96
C TRP A 91 -4.96 -6.71 -4.33
N THR A 92 -3.76 -6.34 -4.78
CA THR A 92 -3.53 -5.78 -6.11
C THR A 92 -2.10 -6.06 -6.53
N GLU A 93 -1.88 -6.14 -7.83
CA GLU A 93 -0.57 -6.25 -8.48
C GLU A 93 -0.46 -5.36 -9.73
N SER A 94 -1.44 -4.46 -9.92
CA SER A 94 -1.59 -3.68 -11.16
C SER A 94 -1.78 -2.18 -10.93
N LEU A 95 -1.84 -1.73 -9.67
CA LEU A 95 -1.97 -0.32 -9.33
C LEU A 95 -0.74 0.44 -9.85
N LYS A 96 -0.97 1.48 -10.65
CA LYS A 96 0.09 2.31 -11.22
C LYS A 96 0.31 3.52 -10.32
N VAL A 97 1.56 3.74 -9.91
CA VAL A 97 1.96 4.87 -9.07
C VAL A 97 3.03 5.67 -9.80
N ILE A 98 2.90 6.99 -9.79
CA ILE A 98 3.89 7.92 -10.31
C ILE A 98 4.44 8.73 -9.15
N ILE A 99 5.73 8.59 -8.86
CA ILE A 99 6.44 9.42 -7.88
C ILE A 99 7.11 10.57 -8.63
N ARG A 100 6.87 11.81 -8.20
CA ARG A 100 7.45 13.04 -8.73
C ARG A 100 8.29 13.74 -7.67
N ASN A 101 9.23 14.57 -8.13
CA ASN A 101 9.96 15.51 -7.25
C ASN A 101 9.08 16.72 -6.90
#